data_AF-A0A7Y5IBT5-F1
#
_entry.id   AF-A0A7Y5IBT5-F1
#
_cell.length_a   1.000
_cell.length_b   1.000
_cell.length_c   1.000
_cell.angle_alpha   90.00
_cell.angle_beta   90.00
_cell.angle_gamma   90.00
#
_symmetry.space_group_name_H-M   'P 1'
#
loop_
_entity.id
_entity.type
_entity.pdbx_description
1 polymer ?
#
loop_
_entity_poly.entity_id
_entity_poly.type
_entity_poly.pdbx_seq_one_letter_code
_entity_poly.pdbx_strand_id
1 'polypeptide(L)'
;MTTDKKSAKSKGKASAKAKTPAPPSKKGTKHTAAESAKHQKSTKQTAPASKPVKKTVKKTIAAPPAAEPKMPAPVIVEPTVPVAAEQAVPVAIEQSVPAAEPIPVAEAALPVPPAPAPEEPASVTEQKVSSKKGKKAAPAPPAEAPAVIVQPAPEPVKVPKTVKHLVCLLGDEVLVQEYSSMFQQKGIAVLELKSLSSLKNSAKKITAAFELTLAAGAQKSANLRALDEALPEQVPVATCSVTSTVLMQTHGLKHRHRFVGIAAFPTLTENELMELAPSLHTVKAAADGIAELLGQAKKETAMVQDSVGMVMPRILCQIVNEALFTVQNDVAAPLEIDEAMKHGTNYPHGPIAWGERIGFGNVVTVLDALYEHHHEERYRTAPLLRQMAVAGVFWERGKA
;
A
#
# COMPACT_ATOMS: atom_id res chain seq x y z
N MET A 1 30.85 -38.91 -69.04
CA MET A 1 29.73 -38.07 -69.52
C MET A 1 30.10 -36.63 -69.18
N THR A 2 30.49 -35.73 -70.09
CA THR A 2 29.72 -35.15 -71.23
C THR A 2 28.44 -34.48 -70.70
N THR A 3 28.19 -33.17 -70.85
CA THR A 3 28.61 -32.22 -71.91
C THR A 3 28.68 -30.75 -71.45
N ASP A 4 29.56 -29.95 -72.09
CA ASP A 4 29.32 -28.64 -72.75
C ASP A 4 28.75 -27.39 -72.02
N LYS A 5 28.98 -26.14 -72.45
CA LYS A 5 29.99 -25.48 -73.35
C LYS A 5 29.83 -23.94 -73.24
N LYS A 6 30.93 -23.19 -73.48
CA LYS A 6 31.03 -21.83 -74.10
C LYS A 6 30.31 -20.64 -73.39
N SER A 7 30.92 -19.46 -73.16
CA SER A 7 31.57 -18.50 -74.09
C SER A 7 30.56 -17.85 -75.05
N ALA A 8 30.49 -16.53 -75.31
CA ALA A 8 31.50 -15.46 -75.16
C ALA A 8 30.90 -14.01 -75.11
N LYS A 9 31.77 -13.02 -74.85
CA LYS A 9 31.94 -11.68 -75.50
C LYS A 9 30.82 -11.16 -76.46
N SER A 10 30.49 -9.86 -76.60
CA SER A 10 31.11 -8.59 -76.13
C SER A 10 30.31 -7.33 -76.59
N LYS A 11 30.65 -6.14 -76.05
CA LYS A 11 30.41 -4.75 -76.60
C LYS A 11 28.93 -4.31 -76.80
N GLY A 12 28.52 -3.05 -76.61
CA GLY A 12 29.19 -1.86 -76.07
C GLY A 12 28.56 -0.53 -76.58
N LYS A 13 28.58 0.55 -75.76
CA LYS A 13 28.12 1.94 -76.02
C LYS A 13 26.59 2.12 -76.22
N ALA A 14 25.91 3.14 -75.70
CA ALA A 14 26.24 4.23 -74.74
C ALA A 14 24.92 4.59 -73.96
N SER A 15 24.76 5.61 -73.10
CA SER A 15 25.49 6.86 -72.79
C SER A 15 25.09 7.32 -71.34
N ALA A 16 25.40 8.47 -70.71
CA ALA A 16 26.05 9.72 -71.17
C ALA A 16 26.89 10.47 -70.10
N LYS A 17 26.27 11.33 -69.26
CA LYS A 17 26.88 12.39 -68.41
C LYS A 17 25.96 12.71 -67.21
N ALA A 18 26.40 13.30 -66.08
CA ALA A 18 27.71 13.40 -65.42
C ALA A 18 27.59 14.14 -64.06
N LYS A 19 28.54 13.89 -63.15
CA LYS A 19 29.05 14.76 -62.04
C LYS A 19 28.17 15.14 -60.82
N THR A 20 28.52 14.48 -59.71
CA THR A 20 28.74 14.99 -58.33
C THR A 20 29.61 16.27 -58.25
N PRO A 21 29.71 17.04 -57.12
CA PRO A 21 30.26 16.55 -55.83
C PRO A 21 29.74 17.21 -54.52
N ALA A 22 30.36 16.83 -53.39
CA ALA A 22 30.11 17.29 -52.02
C ALA A 22 31.19 18.32 -51.52
N PRO A 23 31.52 18.44 -50.21
CA PRO A 23 31.20 19.56 -49.31
C PRO A 23 32.43 20.42 -48.93
N PRO A 24 32.33 21.34 -47.95
CA PRO A 24 33.43 21.47 -46.97
C PRO A 24 33.00 21.85 -45.52
N SER A 25 33.98 22.16 -44.65
CA SER A 25 33.86 22.19 -43.17
C SER A 25 34.74 23.25 -42.46
N LYS A 26 34.43 23.50 -41.17
CA LYS A 26 35.30 23.94 -40.02
C LYS A 26 35.68 25.43 -39.77
N LYS A 27 35.94 25.68 -38.46
CA LYS A 27 36.48 26.88 -37.73
C LYS A 27 35.47 28.02 -37.43
N GLY A 28 35.47 28.72 -36.27
CA GLY A 28 36.17 28.52 -34.99
C GLY A 28 36.13 29.75 -34.03
N THR A 29 36.57 29.57 -32.76
CA THR A 29 37.07 30.57 -31.77
C THR A 29 36.15 31.47 -30.86
N LYS A 30 36.18 31.17 -29.54
CA LYS A 30 36.56 32.01 -28.35
C LYS A 30 35.70 33.18 -27.73
N HIS A 31 35.64 33.12 -26.38
CA HIS A 31 35.72 34.17 -25.31
C HIS A 31 34.47 34.77 -24.59
N THR A 32 34.51 34.69 -23.24
CA THR A 32 34.00 35.61 -22.17
C THR A 32 32.48 35.89 -22.05
N ALA A 33 31.93 36.47 -20.96
CA ALA A 33 32.09 36.34 -19.49
C ALA A 33 31.01 37.23 -18.78
N ALA A 34 30.66 36.93 -17.52
CA ALA A 34 30.01 37.80 -16.51
C ALA A 34 28.55 38.34 -16.68
N GLU A 35 27.69 37.94 -15.73
CA GLU A 35 26.97 38.80 -14.74
C GLU A 35 26.08 40.01 -15.18
N SER A 36 24.79 40.00 -14.78
CA SER A 36 24.12 41.05 -13.96
C SER A 36 22.58 40.99 -14.00
N ALA A 37 21.92 41.39 -12.90
CA ALA A 37 20.45 41.42 -12.74
C ALA A 37 19.82 42.79 -13.00
N LYS A 38 18.51 42.84 -13.36
CA LYS A 38 17.56 43.89 -12.91
C LYS A 38 16.08 43.67 -13.29
N HIS A 39 15.21 43.83 -12.28
CA HIS A 39 13.90 44.52 -12.29
C HIS A 39 12.95 44.43 -13.52
N GLN A 40 11.71 43.99 -13.28
CA GLN A 40 10.53 44.52 -13.99
C GLN A 40 9.36 44.84 -13.03
N LYS A 41 8.54 45.82 -13.45
CA LYS A 41 7.47 46.48 -12.67
C LYS A 41 6.09 45.87 -12.89
N SER A 42 5.18 46.15 -11.96
CA SER A 42 3.74 45.88 -12.05
C SER A 42 3.01 46.65 -13.15
N THR A 43 1.94 46.05 -13.69
CA THR A 43 0.77 46.76 -14.24
C THR A 43 -0.54 46.10 -13.79
N LYS A 44 -1.63 46.87 -13.84
CA LYS A 44 -2.93 46.63 -13.19
C LYS A 44 -4.04 46.91 -14.19
N GLN A 45 -5.12 46.12 -14.22
CA GLN A 45 -6.35 46.48 -14.92
C GLN A 45 -7.61 45.93 -14.23
N THR A 46 -8.74 46.59 -14.47
CA THR A 46 -10.00 46.54 -13.70
C THR A 46 -11.20 46.22 -14.57
N ALA A 47 -12.29 45.69 -13.99
CA ALA A 47 -13.58 45.43 -14.66
C ALA A 47 -14.78 46.08 -13.91
N PRO A 48 -15.92 46.37 -14.57
CA PRO A 48 -16.96 47.29 -14.06
C PRO A 48 -18.22 46.62 -13.46
N ALA A 49 -19.17 47.45 -12.96
CA ALA A 49 -20.33 47.07 -12.13
C ALA A 49 -21.71 47.45 -12.71
N SER A 50 -22.80 46.85 -12.17
CA SER A 50 -24.22 47.11 -12.52
C SER A 50 -25.18 47.08 -11.31
N LYS A 51 -26.35 47.72 -11.41
CA LYS A 51 -27.26 48.14 -10.29
C LYS A 51 -28.52 47.24 -10.05
N PRO A 52 -29.23 47.37 -8.91
CA PRO A 52 -30.33 46.48 -8.48
C PRO A 52 -31.77 47.05 -8.67
N VAL A 53 -32.81 46.20 -8.50
CA VAL A 53 -34.25 46.58 -8.52
C VAL A 53 -35.04 45.91 -7.38
N LYS A 54 -35.95 46.65 -6.74
CA LYS A 54 -36.85 46.20 -5.65
C LYS A 54 -38.25 45.78 -6.17
N LYS A 55 -38.97 44.91 -5.44
CA LYS A 55 -40.46 44.91 -5.41
C LYS A 55 -41.03 44.23 -4.15
N THR A 56 -42.32 44.47 -3.90
CA THR A 56 -42.93 44.59 -2.56
C THR A 56 -43.74 43.35 -2.12
N VAL A 57 -43.79 43.09 -0.81
CA VAL A 57 -44.58 42.01 -0.17
C VAL A 57 -46.00 42.49 0.18
N LYS A 58 -47.01 41.63 0.01
CA LYS A 58 -48.30 41.69 0.74
C LYS A 58 -48.44 40.46 1.63
N LYS A 59 -49.00 40.66 2.81
CA LYS A 59 -49.01 39.73 3.96
C LYS A 59 -50.45 39.28 4.25
N THR A 60 -50.67 37.98 4.39
CA THR A 60 -51.95 37.41 4.89
C THR A 60 -51.63 36.33 5.92
N ILE A 61 -52.49 36.22 6.94
CA ILE A 61 -52.23 35.55 8.22
C ILE A 61 -52.68 34.09 8.18
N ALA A 62 -51.98 33.20 8.90
CA ALA A 62 -52.33 31.80 9.05
C ALA A 62 -53.16 31.54 10.33
N ALA A 63 -54.00 30.50 10.30
CA ALA A 63 -54.55 29.85 11.49
C ALA A 63 -53.71 28.59 11.82
N PRO A 64 -53.59 28.18 13.11
CA PRO A 64 -52.68 27.11 13.51
C PRO A 64 -53.28 25.70 13.34
N PRO A 65 -52.47 24.66 13.04
CA PRO A 65 -52.89 23.27 13.09
C PRO A 65 -52.84 22.70 14.52
N ALA A 66 -53.54 21.58 14.74
CA ALA A 66 -53.75 20.94 16.04
C ALA A 66 -52.54 20.13 16.54
N ALA A 67 -52.56 19.80 17.84
CA ALA A 67 -51.50 19.07 18.53
C ALA A 67 -51.49 17.56 18.22
N GLU A 68 -50.29 16.98 18.16
CA GLU A 68 -50.06 15.52 18.04
C GLU A 68 -50.06 14.82 19.42
N PRO A 69 -50.43 13.53 19.49
CA PRO A 69 -50.55 12.81 20.76
C PRO A 69 -49.20 12.30 21.29
N LYS A 70 -48.99 12.42 22.61
CA LYS A 70 -47.83 11.84 23.32
C LYS A 70 -47.93 10.31 23.40
N MET A 71 -46.84 9.61 23.07
CA MET A 71 -46.65 8.21 23.46
C MET A 71 -46.13 8.11 24.91
N PRO A 72 -46.50 7.06 25.68
CA PRO A 72 -46.00 6.84 27.03
C PRO A 72 -44.56 6.28 27.05
N ALA A 73 -43.85 6.56 28.14
CA ALA A 73 -42.48 6.09 28.36
C ALA A 73 -42.41 4.59 28.77
N PRO A 74 -41.30 3.88 28.49
CA PRO A 74 -41.15 2.47 28.84
C PRO A 74 -40.93 2.27 30.34
N VAL A 75 -41.47 1.17 30.88
CA VAL A 75 -41.27 0.73 32.27
C VAL A 75 -39.97 -0.08 32.35
N ILE A 76 -39.06 0.34 33.23
CA ILE A 76 -37.85 -0.42 33.58
C ILE A 76 -38.21 -1.43 34.67
N VAL A 77 -37.84 -2.69 34.49
CA VAL A 77 -37.95 -3.76 35.49
C VAL A 77 -36.54 -4.17 35.89
N GLU A 78 -36.20 -4.03 37.16
CA GLU A 78 -34.88 -4.41 37.68
C GLU A 78 -34.75 -5.93 37.84
N PRO A 79 -33.61 -6.54 37.47
CA PRO A 79 -33.37 -7.97 37.67
C PRO A 79 -32.89 -8.26 39.12
N THR A 80 -33.69 -9.01 39.87
CA THR A 80 -33.29 -9.54 41.18
C THR A 80 -32.24 -10.64 41.06
N VAL A 81 -31.07 -10.45 41.68
CA VAL A 81 -30.00 -11.46 41.77
C VAL A 81 -30.17 -12.29 43.05
N PRO A 82 -30.21 -13.63 42.99
CA PRO A 82 -30.21 -14.48 44.18
C PRO A 82 -28.78 -14.67 44.73
N VAL A 83 -28.61 -14.41 46.03
CA VAL A 83 -27.37 -14.70 46.78
C VAL A 83 -27.33 -16.19 47.12
N ALA A 84 -26.19 -16.86 46.90
CA ALA A 84 -25.96 -18.25 47.28
C ALA A 84 -24.66 -18.40 48.08
N ALA A 85 -24.74 -19.20 49.14
CA ALA A 85 -23.88 -19.22 50.31
C ALA A 85 -22.38 -19.57 50.10
N GLU A 86 -21.58 -18.95 50.96
CA GLU A 86 -20.18 -19.26 51.28
C GLU A 86 -20.05 -20.58 52.08
N GLN A 87 -19.07 -21.42 51.75
CA GLN A 87 -18.56 -22.49 52.63
C GLN A 87 -17.04 -22.61 52.49
N ALA A 88 -16.32 -22.61 53.62
CA ALA A 88 -14.86 -22.65 53.67
C ALA A 88 -14.35 -23.61 54.77
N VAL A 89 -13.44 -24.52 54.43
CA VAL A 89 -12.57 -25.30 55.34
C VAL A 89 -11.35 -25.86 54.55
N PRO A 90 -10.20 -26.26 55.13
CA PRO A 90 -9.10 -25.33 55.42
C PRO A 90 -7.71 -25.75 54.82
N VAL A 91 -6.66 -25.05 55.26
CA VAL A 91 -5.28 -24.97 54.70
C VAL A 91 -4.27 -25.97 55.30
N ALA A 92 -3.36 -26.50 54.45
CA ALA A 92 -1.91 -26.74 54.65
C ALA A 92 -1.33 -27.28 53.30
N ILE A 93 -0.08 -27.11 52.86
CA ILE A 93 1.24 -27.16 53.52
C ILE A 93 2.22 -26.17 52.83
N GLU A 94 3.19 -25.62 53.56
CA GLU A 94 4.27 -24.74 53.06
C GLU A 94 5.24 -25.41 52.07
N GLN A 95 5.80 -24.65 51.13
CA GLN A 95 7.24 -24.69 50.83
C GLN A 95 7.77 -23.29 50.47
N SER A 96 8.95 -22.97 51.00
CA SER A 96 9.58 -21.65 50.95
C SER A 96 10.70 -21.55 49.90
N VAL A 97 10.77 -20.41 49.20
CA VAL A 97 11.92 -19.99 48.38
C VAL A 97 12.10 -18.48 48.59
N PRO A 98 13.33 -17.95 48.82
CA PRO A 98 13.52 -16.64 49.43
C PRO A 98 13.33 -15.44 48.49
N ALA A 99 12.94 -14.31 49.08
CA ALA A 99 12.77 -13.03 48.40
C ALA A 99 14.12 -12.39 48.01
N ALA A 100 14.11 -11.65 46.90
CA ALA A 100 15.15 -10.71 46.51
C ALA A 100 14.57 -9.29 46.43
N GLU A 101 15.08 -8.39 47.26
CA GLU A 101 15.01 -6.93 47.07
C GLU A 101 16.23 -6.48 46.23
N PRO A 102 16.30 -5.24 45.68
CA PRO A 102 15.39 -4.08 45.81
C PRO A 102 14.89 -3.56 44.41
N ILE A 103 14.16 -2.46 44.25
CA ILE A 103 14.62 -1.04 44.23
C ILE A 103 13.37 -0.13 44.29
N PRO A 104 13.35 0.96 45.06
CA PRO A 104 12.24 1.92 45.05
C PRO A 104 12.28 2.80 43.81
N VAL A 105 11.23 2.76 42.98
CA VAL A 105 11.01 3.75 41.92
C VAL A 105 10.20 4.92 42.49
N ALA A 106 10.78 6.12 42.45
CA ALA A 106 10.09 7.33 42.92
C ALA A 106 8.98 7.73 41.93
N GLU A 107 7.75 7.78 42.41
CA GLU A 107 6.58 8.18 41.64
C GLU A 107 6.53 9.71 41.48
N ALA A 108 7.13 10.22 40.41
CA ALA A 108 7.08 11.64 40.06
C ALA A 108 5.81 11.95 39.26
N ALA A 109 4.72 12.30 39.97
CA ALA A 109 3.48 12.72 39.34
C ALA A 109 3.67 14.00 38.50
N LEU A 110 3.44 13.90 37.18
CA LEU A 110 3.40 15.05 36.29
C LEU A 110 1.99 15.68 36.31
N PRO A 111 1.87 17.03 36.38
CA PRO A 111 0.58 17.69 36.54
C PRO A 111 -0.27 17.61 35.26
N VAL A 112 -1.50 17.13 35.41
CA VAL A 112 -2.54 17.14 34.36
C VAL A 112 -3.04 18.58 34.17
N PRO A 113 -3.03 19.15 32.95
CA PRO A 113 -3.61 20.47 32.69
C PRO A 113 -5.15 20.43 32.79
N PRO A 114 -5.80 21.49 33.32
CA PRO A 114 -7.24 21.49 33.56
C PRO A 114 -8.06 21.51 32.26
N ALA A 115 -9.17 20.78 32.25
CA ALA A 115 -10.14 20.80 31.16
C ALA A 115 -10.90 22.15 31.10
N PRO A 116 -11.16 22.69 29.90
CA PRO A 116 -11.97 23.90 29.75
C PRO A 116 -13.46 23.64 30.05
N ALA A 117 -14.11 24.63 30.66
CA ALA A 117 -15.53 24.64 30.98
C ALA A 117 -16.41 24.86 29.71
N PRO A 118 -17.70 24.49 29.72
CA PRO A 118 -18.53 24.45 28.52
C PRO A 118 -19.07 25.83 28.11
N GLU A 119 -19.12 26.10 26.80
CA GLU A 119 -19.86 27.22 26.22
C GLU A 119 -21.23 26.75 25.69
N GLU A 120 -22.27 27.53 25.94
CA GLU A 120 -23.65 27.29 25.49
C GLU A 120 -23.88 27.67 24.01
N PRO A 121 -24.89 27.08 23.33
CA PRO A 121 -24.94 27.08 21.87
C PRO A 121 -25.50 28.37 21.26
N ALA A 122 -24.77 28.92 20.28
CA ALA A 122 -25.28 29.96 19.40
C ALA A 122 -26.17 29.36 18.29
N SER A 123 -27.32 29.99 18.06
CA SER A 123 -28.39 29.54 17.17
C SER A 123 -28.00 29.42 15.69
N VAL A 124 -28.30 28.27 15.06
CA VAL A 124 -28.32 28.11 13.60
C VAL A 124 -29.74 28.36 13.07
N THR A 125 -29.88 29.34 12.18
CA THR A 125 -31.15 29.65 11.51
C THR A 125 -31.36 28.72 10.32
N GLU A 126 -32.55 28.11 10.21
CA GLU A 126 -32.91 27.31 9.04
C GLU A 126 -32.94 28.14 7.74
N GLN A 127 -32.52 27.54 6.62
CA GLN A 127 -33.15 27.82 5.33
C GLN A 127 -33.38 26.56 4.50
N LYS A 128 -34.66 26.34 4.19
CA LYS A 128 -35.25 25.21 3.48
C LYS A 128 -35.28 25.50 1.98
N VAL A 129 -34.75 24.61 1.15
CA VAL A 129 -34.98 24.61 -0.31
C VAL A 129 -35.94 23.48 -0.68
N SER A 130 -36.89 23.80 -1.56
CA SER A 130 -38.06 22.96 -1.86
C SER A 130 -37.78 21.83 -2.85
N SER A 131 -38.44 20.69 -2.59
CA SER A 131 -38.70 19.60 -3.52
C SER A 131 -39.23 20.04 -4.90
N LYS A 132 -38.86 19.31 -5.96
CA LYS A 132 -39.63 19.23 -7.21
C LYS A 132 -39.88 17.75 -7.55
N LYS A 133 -41.15 17.41 -7.86
CA LYS A 133 -41.65 16.04 -7.97
C LYS A 133 -41.49 15.51 -9.41
N GLY A 134 -40.76 14.41 -9.58
CA GLY A 134 -40.56 13.70 -10.86
C GLY A 134 -41.24 12.32 -10.86
N LYS A 135 -41.62 11.82 -12.06
CA LYS A 135 -42.47 10.62 -12.24
C LYS A 135 -41.83 9.31 -11.75
N LYS A 136 -42.71 8.42 -11.28
CA LYS A 136 -42.46 7.00 -10.97
C LYS A 136 -42.18 6.20 -12.25
N ALA A 137 -41.15 5.36 -12.24
CA ALA A 137 -40.89 4.33 -13.25
C ALA A 137 -40.54 3.01 -12.54
N ALA A 138 -40.88 1.87 -13.15
CA ALA A 138 -40.64 0.53 -12.60
C ALA A 138 -39.17 0.10 -12.80
N PRO A 139 -38.63 -0.80 -11.96
CA PRO A 139 -37.27 -1.29 -12.13
C PRO A 139 -37.12 -2.13 -13.40
N ALA A 140 -36.05 -1.87 -14.15
CA ALA A 140 -35.61 -2.75 -15.22
C ALA A 140 -34.94 -4.01 -14.63
N PRO A 141 -34.98 -5.18 -15.30
CA PRO A 141 -34.26 -6.36 -14.85
C PRO A 141 -32.75 -6.12 -14.88
N PRO A 142 -31.96 -6.79 -14.00
CA PRO A 142 -30.51 -6.65 -14.01
C PRO A 142 -29.93 -7.19 -15.32
N ALA A 143 -29.02 -6.43 -15.92
CA ALA A 143 -28.24 -6.89 -17.06
C ALA A 143 -27.34 -8.07 -16.66
N GLU A 144 -27.09 -8.98 -17.60
CA GLU A 144 -26.16 -10.10 -17.39
C GLU A 144 -24.78 -9.61 -16.95
N ALA A 145 -24.22 -10.27 -15.93
CA ALA A 145 -22.84 -10.02 -15.54
C ALA A 145 -21.90 -10.43 -16.68
N PRO A 146 -20.94 -9.58 -17.10
CA PRO A 146 -19.99 -9.97 -18.14
C PRO A 146 -19.14 -11.15 -17.64
N ALA A 147 -18.90 -12.11 -18.53
CA ALA A 147 -18.05 -13.26 -18.24
C ALA A 147 -16.64 -12.81 -17.83
N VAL A 148 -16.06 -13.52 -16.86
CA VAL A 148 -14.66 -13.29 -16.43
C VAL A 148 -13.74 -13.67 -17.59
N ILE A 149 -13.26 -12.67 -18.32
CA ILE A 149 -12.19 -12.84 -19.30
C ILE A 149 -10.89 -13.00 -18.52
N VAL A 150 -10.50 -14.26 -18.28
CA VAL A 150 -9.14 -14.59 -17.86
C VAL A 150 -8.21 -14.14 -18.99
N GLN A 151 -7.43 -13.08 -18.75
CA GLN A 151 -6.41 -12.68 -19.71
C GLN A 151 -5.33 -13.78 -19.77
N PRO A 152 -4.87 -14.17 -20.97
CA PRO A 152 -3.76 -15.11 -21.08
C PRO A 152 -2.50 -14.50 -20.45
N ALA A 153 -1.68 -15.34 -19.83
CA ALA A 153 -0.42 -14.92 -19.24
C ALA A 153 0.43 -14.15 -20.26
N PRO A 154 1.05 -13.01 -19.89
CA PRO A 154 1.82 -12.21 -20.83
C PRO A 154 2.98 -13.01 -21.42
N GLU A 155 3.16 -12.93 -22.74
CA GLU A 155 4.28 -13.60 -23.40
C GLU A 155 5.63 -13.12 -22.85
N PRO A 156 6.63 -14.02 -22.72
CA PRO A 156 7.93 -13.67 -22.16
C PRO A 156 8.62 -12.57 -22.98
N VAL A 157 8.70 -11.38 -22.39
CA VAL A 157 9.27 -10.18 -23.03
C VAL A 157 10.75 -10.42 -23.33
N LYS A 158 11.13 -10.31 -24.60
CA LYS A 158 12.52 -10.54 -25.05
C LYS A 158 13.47 -9.52 -24.41
N VAL A 159 14.35 -10.01 -23.54
CA VAL A 159 15.32 -9.21 -22.78
C VAL A 159 16.16 -8.29 -23.69
N PRO A 160 16.11 -6.95 -23.52
CA PRO A 160 16.89 -6.01 -24.32
C PRO A 160 18.41 -6.16 -24.12
N LYS A 161 19.19 -5.94 -25.18
CA LYS A 161 20.65 -6.25 -25.19
C LYS A 161 21.56 -5.26 -24.44
N THR A 162 21.02 -4.27 -23.74
CA THR A 162 21.77 -3.30 -22.92
C THR A 162 21.11 -3.15 -21.55
N VAL A 163 21.20 -4.21 -20.76
CA VAL A 163 20.65 -4.28 -19.39
C VAL A 163 21.52 -3.45 -18.44
N LYS A 164 21.00 -2.32 -17.94
CA LYS A 164 21.62 -1.56 -16.83
C LYS A 164 21.50 -2.29 -15.49
N HIS A 165 20.37 -2.94 -15.25
CA HIS A 165 20.05 -3.60 -13.98
C HIS A 165 19.57 -5.03 -14.20
N LEU A 166 20.21 -5.98 -13.54
CA LEU A 166 19.69 -7.33 -13.32
C LEU A 166 19.24 -7.41 -11.87
N VAL A 167 17.92 -7.40 -11.65
CA VAL A 167 17.30 -7.44 -10.33
C VAL A 167 17.04 -8.88 -9.94
N CYS A 168 17.53 -9.30 -8.78
CA CYS A 168 17.28 -10.62 -8.24
C CYS A 168 16.03 -10.63 -7.35
N LEU A 169 15.07 -11.51 -7.59
CA LEU A 169 13.86 -11.67 -6.78
C LEU A 169 13.81 -13.07 -6.16
N LEU A 170 13.40 -13.15 -4.90
CA LEU A 170 13.19 -14.38 -4.14
C LEU A 170 12.23 -14.10 -3.00
N GLY A 171 11.43 -15.09 -2.60
CA GLY A 171 10.44 -14.94 -1.54
C GLY A 171 9.12 -15.62 -1.91
N ASP A 172 8.01 -15.06 -1.46
CA ASP A 172 6.69 -15.65 -1.64
C ASP A 172 6.23 -15.46 -3.09
N GLU A 173 5.64 -16.49 -3.69
CA GLU A 173 5.43 -16.55 -5.14
C GLU A 173 4.60 -15.38 -5.69
N VAL A 174 3.52 -15.00 -5.00
CA VAL A 174 2.66 -13.86 -5.38
C VAL A 174 3.46 -12.55 -5.44
N LEU A 175 4.27 -12.27 -4.41
CA LEU A 175 5.09 -11.06 -4.35
C LEU A 175 6.21 -11.09 -5.40
N VAL A 176 6.84 -12.25 -5.63
CA VAL A 176 7.84 -12.40 -6.70
C VAL A 176 7.22 -12.14 -8.08
N GLN A 177 6.03 -12.67 -8.37
CA GLN A 177 5.32 -12.45 -9.63
C GLN A 177 4.90 -10.98 -9.82
N GLU A 178 4.37 -10.33 -8.78
CA GLU A 178 4.03 -8.90 -8.78
C GLU A 178 5.25 -8.02 -9.10
N TYR A 179 6.34 -8.17 -8.33
CA TYR A 179 7.55 -7.37 -8.53
C TYR A 179 8.24 -7.69 -9.87
N SER A 180 8.22 -8.95 -10.30
CA SER A 180 8.75 -9.35 -11.62
C SER A 180 7.99 -8.65 -12.74
N SER A 181 6.65 -8.69 -12.69
CA SER A 181 5.78 -8.02 -13.65
C SER A 181 6.02 -6.51 -13.68
N MET A 182 6.09 -5.86 -12.50
CA MET A 182 6.39 -4.44 -12.37
C MET A 182 7.72 -4.05 -13.05
N PHE A 183 8.80 -4.79 -12.79
CA PHE A 183 10.12 -4.50 -13.37
C PHE A 183 10.17 -4.79 -14.89
N GLN A 184 9.65 -5.95 -15.32
CA GLN A 184 9.68 -6.36 -16.73
C GLN A 184 8.86 -5.42 -17.63
N GLN A 185 7.70 -4.92 -17.17
CA GLN A 185 6.89 -3.92 -17.88
C GLN A 185 7.64 -2.60 -18.14
N LYS A 186 8.72 -2.32 -17.39
CA LYS A 186 9.57 -1.12 -17.57
C LYS A 186 10.91 -1.46 -18.23
N GLY A 187 11.08 -2.68 -18.73
CA GLY A 187 12.30 -3.13 -19.42
C GLY A 187 13.49 -3.44 -18.50
N ILE A 188 13.27 -3.55 -17.19
CA ILE A 188 14.28 -3.95 -16.21
C ILE A 188 14.39 -5.48 -16.23
N ALA A 189 15.61 -6.01 -16.31
CA ALA A 189 15.81 -7.45 -16.36
C ALA A 189 15.71 -8.07 -14.96
N VAL A 190 15.03 -9.21 -14.88
CA VAL A 190 14.74 -9.90 -13.62
C VAL A 190 15.35 -11.30 -13.63
N LEU A 191 15.88 -11.73 -12.48
CA LEU A 191 16.26 -13.10 -12.16
C LEU A 191 15.42 -13.57 -10.97
N GLU A 192 14.40 -14.39 -11.23
CA GLU A 192 13.63 -15.08 -10.20
C GLU A 192 14.40 -16.31 -9.70
N LEU A 193 14.74 -16.35 -8.42
CA LEU A 193 15.41 -17.51 -7.82
C LEU A 193 14.40 -18.52 -7.30
N LYS A 194 14.25 -19.63 -8.05
CA LYS A 194 13.54 -20.83 -7.57
C LYS A 194 14.38 -21.69 -6.61
N SER A 195 15.67 -21.39 -6.46
CA SER A 195 16.59 -22.07 -5.54
C SER A 195 17.80 -21.19 -5.24
N LEU A 196 18.27 -21.21 -4.00
CA LEU A 196 19.46 -20.46 -3.56
C LEU A 196 20.76 -20.97 -4.23
N SER A 197 20.76 -22.19 -4.77
CA SER A 197 21.94 -22.79 -5.44
C SER A 197 22.34 -22.06 -6.73
N SER A 198 21.39 -21.46 -7.46
CA SER A 198 21.67 -20.76 -8.72
C SER A 198 22.23 -19.35 -8.54
N LEU A 199 22.06 -18.75 -7.34
CA LEU A 199 22.51 -17.38 -7.02
C LEU A 199 24.02 -17.20 -7.24
N LYS A 200 24.84 -18.18 -6.83
CA LYS A 200 26.32 -18.11 -6.94
C LYS A 200 26.82 -17.91 -8.38
N ASN A 201 26.10 -18.45 -9.37
CA ASN A 201 26.50 -18.37 -10.79
C ASN A 201 26.20 -16.99 -11.41
N SER A 202 25.21 -16.27 -10.87
CA SER A 202 24.73 -14.99 -11.40
C SER A 202 25.14 -13.78 -10.55
N ALA A 203 25.61 -13.99 -9.31
CA ALA A 203 25.96 -12.95 -8.33
C ALA A 203 26.70 -11.72 -8.89
N LYS A 204 27.74 -11.93 -9.72
CA LYS A 204 28.55 -10.85 -10.31
C LYS A 204 27.80 -9.95 -11.31
N LYS A 205 26.61 -10.35 -11.76
CA LYS A 205 25.77 -9.59 -12.70
C LYS A 205 24.60 -8.88 -12.01
N ILE A 206 24.26 -9.29 -10.78
CA ILE A 206 23.12 -8.74 -10.03
C ILE A 206 23.48 -7.34 -9.54
N THR A 207 22.60 -6.37 -9.79
CA THR A 207 22.80 -4.97 -9.42
C THR A 207 21.94 -4.52 -8.25
N ALA A 208 20.88 -5.27 -7.92
CA ALA A 208 20.05 -5.13 -6.73
C ALA A 208 19.32 -6.45 -6.46
N ALA A 209 18.93 -6.71 -5.22
CA ALA A 209 18.09 -7.86 -4.87
C ALA A 209 16.88 -7.45 -4.02
N PHE A 210 15.80 -8.24 -4.11
CA PHE A 210 14.56 -8.05 -3.35
C PHE A 210 14.21 -9.38 -2.67
N GLU A 211 14.24 -9.38 -1.34
CA GLU A 211 13.76 -10.46 -0.50
C GLU A 211 12.28 -10.20 -0.16
N LEU A 212 11.40 -11.09 -0.63
CA LEU A 212 9.96 -10.89 -0.73
C LEU A 212 9.16 -11.95 0.04
N THR A 213 9.71 -12.55 1.09
CA THR A 213 8.90 -13.36 2.02
C THR A 213 8.21 -12.45 3.02
N LEU A 214 6.89 -12.53 3.15
CA LEU A 214 6.11 -11.72 4.08
C LEU A 214 6.35 -12.14 5.52
N ALA A 215 6.28 -13.45 5.81
CA ALA A 215 6.40 -13.97 7.17
C ALA A 215 7.83 -13.83 7.72
N ALA A 216 7.96 -13.41 8.98
CA ALA A 216 9.20 -13.55 9.72
C ALA A 216 9.47 -15.04 10.03
N GLY A 217 10.72 -15.49 9.95
CA GLY A 217 11.07 -16.87 10.28
C GLY A 217 12.21 -17.46 9.45
N ALA A 218 12.34 -18.79 9.50
CA ALA A 218 13.48 -19.53 8.97
C ALA A 218 13.72 -19.30 7.46
N GLN A 219 12.67 -19.24 6.63
CA GLN A 219 12.81 -19.01 5.19
C GLN A 219 13.43 -17.63 4.90
N LYS A 220 12.87 -16.56 5.48
CA LYS A 220 13.42 -15.20 5.38
C LYS A 220 14.87 -15.14 5.88
N SER A 221 15.18 -15.74 7.03
CA SER A 221 16.55 -15.79 7.56
C SER A 221 17.53 -16.54 6.63
N ALA A 222 17.09 -17.61 5.97
CA ALA A 222 17.89 -18.33 4.99
C ALA A 222 18.09 -17.52 3.70
N ASN A 223 17.04 -16.87 3.19
CA ASN A 223 17.10 -15.95 2.04
C ASN A 223 18.13 -14.84 2.29
N LEU A 224 18.00 -14.11 3.39
CA LEU A 224 18.87 -12.99 3.74
C LEU A 224 20.33 -13.40 3.93
N ARG A 225 20.60 -14.55 4.56
CA ARG A 225 21.97 -15.09 4.69
C ARG A 225 22.57 -15.46 3.34
N ALA A 226 21.80 -16.10 2.45
CA ALA A 226 22.28 -16.48 1.12
C ALA A 226 22.58 -15.25 0.23
N LEU A 227 21.76 -14.20 0.33
CA LEU A 227 22.05 -12.89 -0.28
C LEU A 227 23.31 -12.27 0.32
N ASP A 228 23.47 -12.33 1.64
CA ASP A 228 24.61 -11.72 2.32
C ASP A 228 25.95 -12.37 1.94
N GLU A 229 25.95 -13.70 1.80
CA GLU A 229 27.14 -14.48 1.43
C GLU A 229 27.48 -14.42 -0.07
N ALA A 230 26.48 -14.36 -0.95
CA ALA A 230 26.70 -14.52 -2.39
C ALA A 230 26.86 -13.20 -3.15
N LEU A 231 26.20 -12.12 -2.73
CA LEU A 231 26.22 -10.84 -3.46
C LEU A 231 27.42 -9.98 -3.06
N PRO A 232 28.10 -9.29 -4.00
CA PRO A 232 29.12 -8.29 -3.69
C PRO A 232 28.60 -7.23 -2.71
N GLU A 233 29.41 -6.83 -1.73
CA GLU A 233 28.98 -6.01 -0.58
C GLU A 233 28.29 -4.69 -0.95
N GLN A 234 28.61 -4.11 -2.11
CA GLN A 234 28.03 -2.87 -2.60
C GLN A 234 26.64 -3.04 -3.26
N VAL A 235 26.17 -4.27 -3.50
CA VAL A 235 24.85 -4.52 -4.11
C VAL A 235 23.75 -4.28 -3.07
N PRO A 236 22.85 -3.29 -3.27
CA PRO A 236 21.77 -3.03 -2.33
C PRO A 236 20.73 -4.15 -2.33
N VAL A 237 20.16 -4.41 -1.16
CA VAL A 237 19.14 -5.43 -0.96
C VAL A 237 17.90 -4.80 -0.32
N ALA A 238 16.79 -4.81 -1.04
CA ALA A 238 15.48 -4.56 -0.48
C ALA A 238 14.97 -5.83 0.24
N THR A 239 14.31 -5.69 1.38
CA THR A 239 13.69 -6.82 2.10
C THR A 239 12.29 -6.46 2.60
N CYS A 240 11.33 -7.37 2.49
CA CYS A 240 10.01 -7.19 3.06
C CYS A 240 10.11 -6.97 4.58
N SER A 241 9.75 -5.77 5.04
CA SER A 241 9.89 -5.34 6.44
C SER A 241 8.55 -5.22 7.16
N VAL A 242 7.50 -5.83 6.60
CA VAL A 242 6.12 -5.69 7.08
C VAL A 242 5.86 -6.47 8.38
N THR A 243 6.54 -7.58 8.63
CA THR A 243 6.33 -8.43 9.84
C THR A 243 7.49 -8.39 10.85
N SER A 244 8.58 -7.71 10.51
CA SER A 244 9.79 -7.61 11.33
C SER A 244 10.64 -6.44 10.81
N THR A 245 11.38 -5.77 11.69
CA THR A 245 12.25 -4.66 11.31
C THR A 245 13.51 -5.14 10.59
N VAL A 246 14.06 -4.31 9.71
CA VAL A 246 15.34 -4.58 9.02
C VAL A 246 16.47 -4.77 10.04
N LEU A 247 16.45 -4.03 11.15
CA LEU A 247 17.39 -4.21 12.25
C LEU A 247 17.34 -5.64 12.85
N MET A 248 16.15 -6.20 13.06
CA MET A 248 15.99 -7.59 13.53
C MET A 248 16.42 -8.60 12.45
N GLN A 249 15.95 -8.40 11.21
CA GLN A 249 16.20 -9.29 10.08
C GLN A 249 17.69 -9.44 9.74
N THR A 250 18.47 -8.37 9.89
CA THR A 250 19.89 -8.32 9.53
C THR A 250 20.85 -8.66 10.68
N HIS A 251 20.32 -9.10 11.83
CA HIS A 251 21.13 -9.52 12.96
C HIS A 251 22.07 -10.68 12.58
N GLY A 252 23.36 -10.54 12.88
CA GLY A 252 24.39 -11.52 12.55
C GLY A 252 24.83 -11.56 11.07
N LEU A 253 24.27 -10.73 10.19
CA LEU A 253 24.76 -10.58 8.81
C LEU A 253 26.01 -9.68 8.75
N LYS A 254 26.92 -9.98 7.83
CA LYS A 254 28.19 -9.26 7.66
C LYS A 254 27.97 -7.88 7.04
N HIS A 255 27.23 -7.82 5.94
CA HIS A 255 27.05 -6.59 5.15
C HIS A 255 25.67 -5.97 5.38
N ARG A 256 25.19 -6.00 6.63
CA ARG A 256 23.90 -5.42 7.07
C ARG A 256 23.63 -3.99 6.59
N HIS A 257 24.69 -3.23 6.29
CA HIS A 257 24.61 -1.85 5.83
C HIS A 257 23.92 -1.65 4.47
N ARG A 258 23.87 -2.68 3.61
CA ARG A 258 23.27 -2.58 2.26
C ARG A 258 21.79 -2.95 2.20
N PHE A 259 21.20 -3.34 3.34
CA PHE A 259 19.81 -3.76 3.42
C PHE A 259 18.89 -2.58 3.72
N VAL A 260 17.75 -2.50 3.04
CA VAL A 260 16.69 -1.51 3.26
C VAL A 260 15.33 -2.22 3.25
N GLY A 261 14.45 -1.81 4.15
CA GLY A 261 13.11 -2.39 4.28
C GLY A 261 12.19 -1.85 3.21
N ILE A 262 11.26 -2.69 2.74
CA ILE A 262 10.19 -2.30 1.83
C ILE A 262 8.85 -2.83 2.31
N ALA A 263 7.78 -2.08 2.03
CA ALA A 263 6.40 -2.53 2.24
C ALA A 263 5.95 -3.51 1.11
N ALA A 264 6.69 -4.61 0.94
CA ALA A 264 6.32 -5.67 0.00
C ALA A 264 5.15 -6.47 0.58
N PHE A 265 3.95 -6.14 0.12
CA PHE A 265 2.68 -6.73 0.54
C PHE A 265 1.76 -6.84 -0.69
N PRO A 266 0.92 -7.89 -0.81
CA PRO A 266 0.18 -8.15 -2.04
C PRO A 266 -0.70 -6.96 -2.45
N THR A 267 -0.89 -6.80 -3.77
CA THR A 267 -1.53 -5.67 -4.45
C THR A 267 -0.80 -4.32 -4.36
N LEU A 268 0.17 -4.11 -3.45
CA LEU A 268 0.79 -2.79 -3.29
C LEU A 268 1.67 -2.38 -4.48
N THR A 269 2.04 -3.32 -5.37
CA THR A 269 2.70 -2.99 -6.64
C THR A 269 1.80 -2.25 -7.64
N GLU A 270 0.49 -2.16 -7.39
CA GLU A 270 -0.44 -1.33 -8.17
C GLU A 270 -0.29 0.17 -7.87
N ASN A 271 0.08 0.53 -6.63
CA ASN A 271 0.19 1.92 -6.18
C ASN A 271 1.41 2.64 -6.77
N GLU A 272 1.34 3.95 -6.96
CA GLU A 272 2.49 4.75 -7.43
C GLU A 272 3.57 4.90 -6.35
N LEU A 273 3.18 5.05 -5.09
CA LEU A 273 4.09 5.22 -3.95
C LEU A 273 4.48 3.89 -3.30
N MET A 274 5.76 3.73 -2.97
CA MET A 274 6.29 2.63 -2.17
C MET A 274 7.03 3.15 -0.93
N GLU A 275 6.96 2.42 0.19
CA GLU A 275 7.66 2.78 1.42
C GLU A 275 9.03 2.11 1.49
N LEU A 276 10.05 2.90 1.90
CA LEU A 276 11.40 2.45 2.18
C LEU A 276 11.73 2.70 3.66
N ALA A 277 12.19 1.68 4.38
CA ALA A 277 12.60 1.74 5.77
C ALA A 277 14.11 1.46 5.93
N PRO A 278 14.98 2.49 5.98
CA PRO A 278 16.36 2.32 6.39
C PRO A 278 16.46 2.01 7.89
N SER A 279 17.24 0.99 8.24
CA SER A 279 17.63 0.69 9.62
C SER A 279 18.74 1.63 10.11
N LEU A 280 19.06 1.56 11.41
CA LEU A 280 20.25 2.19 12.01
C LEU A 280 21.58 1.85 11.29
N HIS A 281 21.65 0.71 10.57
CA HIS A 281 22.85 0.30 9.85
C HIS A 281 22.82 0.65 8.37
N THR A 282 21.66 0.97 7.80
CA THR A 282 21.48 1.16 6.36
C THR A 282 22.22 2.41 5.89
N VAL A 283 23.21 2.26 5.00
CA VAL A 283 23.91 3.41 4.42
C VAL A 283 23.04 4.09 3.38
N LYS A 284 23.10 5.43 3.32
CA LYS A 284 22.30 6.25 2.40
C LYS A 284 22.39 5.76 0.95
N ALA A 285 23.57 5.38 0.48
CA ALA A 285 23.79 4.88 -0.88
C ALA A 285 22.97 3.62 -1.23
N ALA A 286 22.67 2.75 -0.26
CA ALA A 286 21.85 1.57 -0.49
C ALA A 286 20.35 1.94 -0.60
N ALA A 287 19.87 2.81 0.29
CA ALA A 287 18.50 3.33 0.23
C ALA A 287 18.26 4.15 -1.05
N ASP A 288 19.20 5.04 -1.41
CA ASP A 288 19.20 5.81 -2.65
C ASP A 288 19.20 4.89 -3.88
N GLY A 289 20.00 3.81 -3.88
CA GLY A 289 20.08 2.87 -5.00
C GLY A 289 18.80 2.08 -5.23
N ILE A 290 18.09 1.68 -4.17
CA ILE A 290 16.75 1.08 -4.29
C ILE A 290 15.72 2.13 -4.73
N ALA A 291 15.77 3.35 -4.21
CA ALA A 291 14.89 4.44 -4.63
C ALA A 291 15.06 4.79 -6.11
N GLU A 292 16.29 4.88 -6.62
CA GLU A 292 16.56 5.12 -8.04
C GLU A 292 16.02 3.99 -8.92
N LEU A 293 16.23 2.73 -8.53
CA LEU A 293 15.74 1.56 -9.25
C LEU A 293 14.20 1.53 -9.31
N LEU A 294 13.53 1.84 -8.20
CA LEU A 294 12.07 1.97 -8.15
C LEU A 294 11.57 3.17 -8.98
N GLY A 295 12.31 4.28 -9.00
CA GLY A 295 12.06 5.42 -9.88
C GLY A 295 12.18 5.07 -11.38
N GLN A 296 13.13 4.21 -11.76
CA GLN A 296 13.20 3.63 -13.10
C GLN A 296 11.99 2.74 -13.41
N ALA A 297 11.48 2.01 -12.40
CA ALA A 297 10.23 1.25 -12.47
C ALA A 297 8.94 2.13 -12.46
N LYS A 298 9.08 3.47 -12.44
CA LYS A 298 7.98 4.45 -12.33
C LYS A 298 7.19 4.34 -11.02
N LYS A 299 7.91 4.13 -9.91
CA LYS A 299 7.40 4.26 -8.54
C LYS A 299 8.01 5.48 -7.87
N GLU A 300 7.21 6.16 -7.07
CA GLU A 300 7.68 7.13 -6.08
C GLU A 300 8.07 6.38 -4.80
N THR A 301 8.93 6.98 -3.98
CA THR A 301 9.36 6.37 -2.72
C THR A 301 9.27 7.33 -1.54
N ALA A 302 8.61 6.89 -0.46
CA ALA A 302 8.59 7.59 0.83
C ALA A 302 9.55 6.89 1.80
N MET A 303 10.42 7.66 2.45
CA MET A 303 11.23 7.15 3.55
C MET A 303 10.40 7.15 4.84
N VAL A 304 10.28 5.98 5.47
CA VAL A 304 9.56 5.76 6.74
C VAL A 304 10.52 5.17 7.78
N GLN A 305 10.11 5.14 9.04
CA GLN A 305 10.92 4.52 10.10
C GLN A 305 10.89 2.98 10.00
N ASP A 306 11.99 2.34 10.38
CA ASP A 306 12.10 0.87 10.51
C ASP A 306 11.23 0.36 11.66
N SER A 307 9.99 -0.04 11.34
CA SER A 307 8.96 -0.45 12.32
C SER A 307 8.02 -1.50 11.72
N VAL A 308 7.63 -2.49 12.53
CA VAL A 308 6.73 -3.59 12.13
C VAL A 308 5.40 -3.06 11.58
N GLY A 309 4.92 -3.63 10.48
CA GLY A 309 3.73 -3.22 9.73
C GLY A 309 3.91 -1.99 8.83
N MET A 310 5.00 -1.23 9.02
CA MET A 310 5.27 0.03 8.31
C MET A 310 4.05 0.99 8.39
N VAL A 311 3.74 1.79 7.35
CA VAL A 311 2.58 2.71 7.38
C VAL A 311 1.35 2.10 6.70
N MET A 312 1.40 1.87 5.39
CA MET A 312 0.24 1.42 4.61
C MET A 312 -0.24 0.01 4.98
N PRO A 313 0.61 -1.04 5.11
CA PRO A 313 0.13 -2.37 5.50
C PRO A 313 -0.48 -2.37 6.90
N ARG A 314 0.14 -1.68 7.88
CA ARG A 314 -0.37 -1.52 9.25
C ARG A 314 -1.79 -0.94 9.27
N ILE A 315 -2.01 0.18 8.58
CA ILE A 315 -3.31 0.85 8.54
C ILE A 315 -4.33 -0.01 7.78
N LEU A 316 -3.97 -0.53 6.61
CA LEU A 316 -4.87 -1.30 5.77
C LEU A 316 -5.34 -2.60 6.45
N CYS A 317 -4.43 -3.33 7.10
CA CYS A 317 -4.79 -4.56 7.83
C CYS A 317 -5.71 -4.28 9.03
N GLN A 318 -5.56 -3.13 9.69
CA GLN A 318 -6.46 -2.71 10.77
C GLN A 318 -7.86 -2.33 10.25
N ILE A 319 -7.95 -1.67 9.09
CA ILE A 319 -9.24 -1.37 8.44
C ILE A 319 -9.96 -2.67 8.03
N VAL A 320 -9.24 -3.67 7.50
CA VAL A 320 -9.78 -5.01 7.24
C VAL A 320 -10.26 -5.66 8.55
N ASN A 321 -9.43 -5.65 9.60
CA ASN A 321 -9.75 -6.26 10.90
C ASN A 321 -11.04 -5.70 11.52
N GLU A 322 -11.21 -4.37 11.49
CA GLU A 322 -12.38 -3.69 12.03
C GLU A 322 -13.66 -4.03 11.25
N ALA A 323 -13.56 -4.16 9.92
CA ALA A 323 -14.70 -4.62 9.12
C ALA A 323 -15.13 -6.04 9.50
N LEU A 324 -14.19 -6.95 9.78
CA LEU A 324 -14.55 -8.30 10.24
C LEU A 324 -15.09 -8.32 11.68
N PHE A 325 -14.68 -7.41 12.58
CA PHE A 325 -15.38 -7.22 13.85
C PHE A 325 -16.81 -6.68 13.66
N THR A 326 -17.00 -5.75 12.73
CA THR A 326 -18.30 -5.17 12.39
C THR A 326 -19.28 -6.24 11.87
N VAL A 327 -18.80 -7.16 11.02
CA VAL A 327 -19.57 -8.36 10.59
C VAL A 327 -19.85 -9.29 11.78
N GLN A 328 -18.83 -9.62 12.58
CA GLN A 328 -18.96 -10.57 13.69
C GLN A 328 -19.92 -10.10 14.80
N ASN A 329 -20.14 -8.80 14.91
CA ASN A 329 -21.06 -8.18 15.86
C ASN A 329 -22.45 -7.89 15.24
N ASP A 330 -22.78 -8.48 14.08
CA ASP A 330 -24.05 -8.36 13.36
C ASP A 330 -24.51 -6.90 13.09
N VAL A 331 -23.56 -5.96 12.93
CA VAL A 331 -23.87 -4.52 12.78
C VAL A 331 -24.44 -4.20 11.39
N ALA A 332 -23.93 -4.86 10.35
CA ALA A 332 -24.37 -4.70 8.96
C ALA A 332 -23.91 -5.91 8.13
N ALA A 333 -24.54 -6.14 6.98
CA ALA A 333 -24.09 -7.20 6.08
C ALA A 333 -22.71 -6.85 5.47
N PRO A 334 -21.86 -7.86 5.18
CA PRO A 334 -20.52 -7.65 4.63
C PRO A 334 -20.48 -6.76 3.37
N LEU A 335 -21.47 -6.87 2.49
CA LEU A 335 -21.57 -6.04 1.28
C LEU A 335 -21.92 -4.59 1.62
N GLU A 336 -22.79 -4.38 2.61
CA GLU A 336 -23.21 -3.05 3.07
C GLU A 336 -22.04 -2.31 3.73
N ILE A 337 -21.18 -3.01 4.47
CA ILE A 337 -19.92 -2.47 5.02
C ILE A 337 -18.98 -2.02 3.90
N ASP A 338 -18.80 -2.86 2.88
CA ASP A 338 -17.96 -2.54 1.73
C ASP A 338 -18.51 -1.36 0.90
N GLU A 339 -19.82 -1.31 0.66
CA GLU A 339 -20.47 -0.19 -0.01
C GLU A 339 -20.42 1.10 0.82
N ALA A 340 -20.69 1.04 2.12
CA ALA A 340 -20.60 2.19 3.03
C ALA A 340 -19.19 2.77 3.06
N MET A 341 -18.15 1.93 3.12
CA MET A 341 -16.76 2.40 3.12
C MET A 341 -16.34 2.96 1.75
N LYS A 342 -16.66 2.29 0.64
CA LYS A 342 -16.39 2.81 -0.72
C LYS A 342 -17.03 4.19 -0.94
N HIS A 343 -18.31 4.34 -0.60
CA HIS A 343 -19.06 5.56 -0.88
C HIS A 343 -18.89 6.65 0.18
N GLY A 344 -18.60 6.28 1.43
CA GLY A 344 -18.37 7.21 2.54
C GLY A 344 -16.93 7.74 2.64
N THR A 345 -15.93 6.92 2.35
CA THR A 345 -14.49 7.29 2.45
C THR A 345 -13.79 7.43 1.10
N ASN A 346 -14.50 7.17 -0.01
CA ASN A 346 -13.97 7.21 -1.38
C ASN A 346 -12.77 6.26 -1.61
N TYR A 347 -12.77 5.11 -0.93
CA TYR A 347 -11.81 4.04 -1.17
C TYR A 347 -12.14 3.30 -2.49
N PRO A 348 -11.12 2.84 -3.26
CA PRO A 348 -11.33 2.12 -4.51
C PRO A 348 -12.00 0.74 -4.31
N HIS A 349 -11.82 0.15 -3.12
CA HIS A 349 -12.43 -1.10 -2.69
C HIS A 349 -12.97 -0.95 -1.27
N GLY A 350 -13.91 -1.81 -0.89
CA GLY A 350 -14.30 -1.93 0.50
C GLY A 350 -13.26 -2.73 1.30
N PRO A 351 -13.25 -2.61 2.64
CA PRO A 351 -12.29 -3.31 3.50
C PRO A 351 -12.30 -4.83 3.35
N ILE A 352 -13.47 -5.46 3.16
CA ILE A 352 -13.56 -6.93 3.06
C ILE A 352 -13.03 -7.37 1.68
N ALA A 353 -13.44 -6.70 0.60
CA ALA A 353 -12.86 -6.92 -0.73
C ALA A 353 -11.33 -6.67 -0.79
N TRP A 354 -10.79 -5.72 -0.02
CA TRP A 354 -9.34 -5.57 0.12
C TRP A 354 -8.72 -6.78 0.82
N GLY A 355 -9.31 -7.24 1.93
CA GLY A 355 -8.85 -8.42 2.65
C GLY A 355 -8.81 -9.69 1.80
N GLU A 356 -9.78 -9.87 0.90
CA GLU A 356 -9.78 -10.95 -0.10
C GLU A 356 -8.66 -10.79 -1.14
N ARG A 357 -8.52 -9.60 -1.74
CA ARG A 357 -7.47 -9.33 -2.76
C ARG A 357 -6.05 -9.50 -2.20
N ILE A 358 -5.85 -9.13 -0.94
CA ILE A 358 -4.60 -9.31 -0.19
C ILE A 358 -4.40 -10.77 0.24
N GLY A 359 -5.50 -11.50 0.44
CA GLY A 359 -5.57 -12.78 1.12
C GLY A 359 -5.61 -12.61 2.64
N PHE A 360 -6.70 -13.05 3.28
CA PHE A 360 -6.90 -12.87 4.73
C PHE A 360 -5.77 -13.47 5.59
N GLY A 361 -5.14 -14.57 5.16
CA GLY A 361 -3.96 -15.13 5.84
C GLY A 361 -2.77 -14.16 5.91
N ASN A 362 -2.57 -13.32 4.89
CA ASN A 362 -1.54 -12.28 4.90
C ASN A 362 -1.92 -11.14 5.87
N VAL A 363 -3.20 -10.77 5.93
CA VAL A 363 -3.72 -9.79 6.90
C VAL A 363 -3.52 -10.27 8.34
N VAL A 364 -3.88 -11.52 8.64
CA VAL A 364 -3.64 -12.16 9.94
C VAL A 364 -2.14 -12.17 10.28
N THR A 365 -1.28 -12.53 9.32
CA THR A 365 0.18 -12.55 9.51
C THR A 365 0.74 -11.18 9.91
N VAL A 366 0.23 -10.09 9.35
CA VAL A 366 0.66 -8.72 9.70
C VAL A 366 0.09 -8.27 11.05
N LEU A 367 -1.16 -8.58 11.35
CA LEU A 367 -1.79 -8.25 12.64
C LEU A 367 -1.13 -9.01 13.81
N ASP A 368 -0.87 -10.29 13.64
CA ASP A 368 -0.22 -11.11 14.66
C ASP A 368 1.23 -10.65 14.89
N ALA A 369 1.95 -10.24 13.84
CA ALA A 369 3.29 -9.64 13.99
C ALA A 369 3.26 -8.27 14.70
N LEU A 370 2.24 -7.45 14.46
CA LEU A 370 2.03 -6.18 15.18
C LEU A 370 1.68 -6.42 16.65
N TYR A 371 0.81 -7.40 16.94
CA TYR A 371 0.42 -7.77 18.28
C TYR A 371 1.59 -8.36 19.08
N GLU A 372 2.41 -9.22 18.48
CA GLU A 372 3.60 -9.77 19.12
C GLU A 372 4.69 -8.71 19.36
N HIS A 373 4.78 -7.68 18.50
CA HIS A 373 5.79 -6.63 18.64
C HIS A 373 5.42 -5.55 19.67
N HIS A 374 4.14 -5.17 19.75
CA HIS A 374 3.67 -4.08 20.63
C HIS A 374 2.91 -4.55 21.87
N HIS A 375 2.38 -5.78 21.87
CA HIS A 375 1.48 -6.33 22.88
C HIS A 375 0.23 -5.47 23.17
N GLU A 376 -0.19 -4.63 22.21
CA GLU A 376 -1.37 -3.76 22.31
C GLU A 376 -2.64 -4.46 21.78
N GLU A 377 -3.73 -4.42 22.56
CA GLU A 377 -5.02 -5.04 22.20
C GLU A 377 -5.58 -4.55 20.86
N ARG A 378 -5.27 -3.32 20.43
CA ARG A 378 -5.69 -2.79 19.12
C ARG A 378 -5.27 -3.66 17.93
N TYR A 379 -4.18 -4.43 18.06
CA TYR A 379 -3.68 -5.32 17.00
C TYR A 379 -4.26 -6.73 17.08
N ARG A 380 -5.17 -6.99 18.04
CA ARG A 380 -5.86 -8.28 18.17
C ARG A 380 -6.67 -8.59 16.91
N THR A 381 -6.22 -9.61 16.19
CA THR A 381 -6.91 -10.19 15.03
C THR A 381 -8.31 -10.68 15.40
N ALA A 382 -9.34 -10.27 14.64
CA ALA A 382 -10.72 -10.67 14.83
C ALA A 382 -10.89 -12.21 14.68
N PRO A 383 -11.67 -12.88 15.56
CA PRO A 383 -11.95 -14.31 15.44
C PRO A 383 -12.51 -14.70 14.06
N LEU A 384 -13.45 -13.92 13.51
CA LEU A 384 -13.96 -14.13 12.16
C LEU A 384 -12.86 -13.99 11.08
N LEU A 385 -11.96 -13.01 11.20
CA LEU A 385 -10.84 -12.87 10.26
C LEU A 385 -9.91 -14.11 10.27
N ARG A 386 -9.69 -14.73 11.43
CA ARG A 386 -8.96 -16.01 11.52
C ARG A 386 -9.70 -17.16 10.83
N GLN A 387 -11.03 -17.22 10.95
CA GLN A 387 -11.84 -18.20 10.22
C GLN A 387 -11.75 -17.99 8.70
N MET A 388 -11.86 -16.73 8.23
CA MET A 388 -11.75 -16.38 6.82
C MET A 388 -10.34 -16.63 6.25
N ALA A 389 -9.29 -16.50 7.08
CA ALA A 389 -7.93 -16.89 6.70
C ALA A 389 -7.75 -18.40 6.46
N VAL A 390 -8.57 -19.25 7.11
CA VAL A 390 -8.61 -20.70 6.85
C VAL A 390 -9.50 -21.02 5.64
N ALA A 391 -10.63 -20.32 5.49
CA ALA A 391 -11.54 -20.52 4.37
C ALA A 391 -10.99 -20.02 3.01
N GLY A 392 -10.13 -19.00 3.03
CA GLY A 392 -9.49 -18.42 1.84
C GLY A 392 -10.38 -17.48 1.00
N VAL A 393 -11.69 -17.47 1.24
CA VAL A 393 -12.68 -16.64 0.53
C VAL A 393 -13.73 -16.11 1.50
N PHE A 394 -14.28 -14.92 1.22
CA PHE A 394 -15.49 -14.44 1.87
C PHE A 394 -16.73 -14.80 1.02
N TRP A 395 -16.63 -14.61 -0.30
CA TRP A 395 -17.76 -14.78 -1.23
C TRP A 395 -17.87 -16.14 -1.93
N GLU A 396 -17.71 -17.25 -1.19
CA GLU A 396 -18.32 -18.49 -1.68
C GLU A 396 -19.84 -18.41 -1.48
N ARG A 397 -20.52 -17.94 -2.53
CA ARG A 397 -21.98 -17.93 -2.63
C ARG A 397 -22.50 -19.36 -2.53
N GLY A 398 -22.84 -19.76 -1.31
CA GLY A 398 -23.76 -20.85 -1.05
C GLY A 398 -25.07 -20.63 -1.81
N LYS A 399 -25.23 -21.32 -2.94
CA LYS A 399 -26.53 -21.86 -3.29
C LYS A 399 -26.82 -22.98 -2.28
N ALA A 400 -27.47 -22.62 -1.18
CA ALA A 400 -28.00 -23.53 -0.18
C ALA A 400 -29.38 -23.01 0.24
#